data_AF-A0AAU0R4H7-F1
#
_entry.id   AF-A0AAU0R4H7-F1
#
_cell.length_a   1.000
_cell.length_b   1.000
_cell.length_c   1.000
_cell.angle_alpha   90.00
_cell.angle_beta   90.00
_cell.angle_gamma   90.00
#
_symmetry.space_group_name_H-M   'P 1'
#
loop_
_entity.id
_entity.type
_entity.pdbx_description
1 polymer ?
#
loop_
_entity_poly.entity_id
_entity_poly.type
_entity_poly.pdbx_seq_one_letter_code
_entity_poly.pdbx_strand_id
1 'polypeptide(L)'
;MNKTILASVFSIAIFFAACKSKTTSENADSSATTTTTTPSEEKATPANEPKSYTVTFSPDTAFLGKKKEAFIRLKNGKAVELYDNEGKVTGTELTYEIELTNKNKVGESSVFINPNDFRLTLDNGTNITHDNYHSVSADAESTKSSEENKFRLPAGTKPKTLNLFLDETRVSVGVEMK
;
A
#
# COMPACT_ATOMS: atom_id res chain seq x y z
N MET A 1 -48.06 28.48 -7.49
CA MET A 1 -47.30 27.36 -6.87
C MET A 1 -46.31 27.96 -5.89
N ASN A 2 -46.37 27.48 -4.65
CA ASN A 2 -45.86 28.16 -3.47
C ASN A 2 -44.35 27.97 -3.29
N LYS A 3 -43.70 29.04 -2.81
CA LYS A 3 -42.29 29.10 -2.43
C LYS A 3 -42.08 28.40 -1.09
N THR A 4 -41.01 27.61 -0.97
CA THR A 4 -40.46 27.18 0.33
C THR A 4 -38.94 27.29 0.29
N ILE A 5 -38.42 28.21 1.10
CA ILE A 5 -37.03 28.35 1.50
C ILE A 5 -36.92 27.65 2.86
N LEU A 6 -35.92 26.80 3.06
CA LEU A 6 -35.52 26.37 4.40
C LEU A 6 -33.99 26.21 4.47
N ALA A 7 -33.37 27.15 5.18
CA ALA A 7 -31.97 27.09 5.59
C ALA A 7 -31.86 26.29 6.89
N SER A 8 -30.81 25.49 7.05
CA SER A 8 -30.44 24.92 8.35
C SER A 8 -28.92 24.85 8.48
N VAL A 9 -28.42 25.57 9.46
CA VAL A 9 -27.02 25.67 9.89
C VAL A 9 -26.78 24.64 10.99
N PHE A 10 -25.73 23.85 10.91
CA PHE A 10 -25.20 23.12 12.07
C PHE A 10 -23.67 23.21 12.10
N SER A 11 -23.18 24.03 13.01
CA SER A 11 -21.79 24.10 13.44
C SER A 11 -21.56 23.05 14.52
N ILE A 12 -20.52 22.21 14.38
CA ILE A 12 -20.04 21.33 15.46
C ILE A 12 -18.59 21.71 15.75
N ALA A 13 -18.37 22.23 16.96
CA ALA A 13 -17.06 22.53 17.52
C ALA A 13 -16.41 21.24 18.04
N ILE A 14 -15.13 21.03 17.71
CA ILE A 14 -14.32 19.91 18.20
C ILE A 14 -13.49 20.42 19.38
N PHE A 15 -13.73 19.87 20.58
CA PHE A 15 -12.87 20.06 21.74
C PHE A 15 -11.70 19.07 21.68
N PHE A 16 -10.47 19.57 21.58
CA PHE A 16 -9.25 18.80 21.82
C PHE A 16 -8.92 18.84 23.32
N ALA A 17 -9.11 17.72 24.02
CA ALA A 17 -8.59 17.52 25.36
C ALA A 17 -7.22 16.81 25.27
N ALA A 18 -6.15 17.59 25.39
CA ALA A 18 -4.78 17.09 25.54
C ALA A 18 -4.54 16.70 27.01
N CYS A 19 -4.36 15.40 27.27
CA CYS A 19 -3.97 14.90 28.59
C CYS A 19 -2.45 14.83 28.70
N LYS A 20 -1.93 15.68 29.59
CA LYS A 20 -0.56 15.77 30.11
C LYS A 20 0.05 14.39 30.45
N SER A 21 1.24 14.14 29.92
CA SER A 21 2.21 13.21 30.50
C SER A 21 2.69 13.73 31.86
N LYS A 22 2.69 12.85 32.86
CA LYS A 22 3.26 13.09 34.18
C LYS A 22 4.47 12.15 34.31
N THR A 23 5.67 12.66 34.07
CA THR A 23 6.92 11.94 34.31
C THR A 23 7.49 12.45 35.63
N THR A 24 7.57 11.58 36.63
CA THR A 24 8.41 11.80 37.81
C THR A 24 8.93 10.46 38.26
N SER A 25 10.24 10.29 38.13
CA SER A 25 11.02 9.33 38.89
C SER A 25 12.47 9.79 38.84
N GLU A 26 12.87 10.52 39.88
CA GLU A 26 14.25 10.48 40.37
C GLU A 26 14.55 9.02 40.73
N ASN A 27 15.69 8.51 40.29
CA ASN A 27 16.29 7.38 40.98
C ASN A 27 17.79 7.58 41.11
N ALA A 28 18.25 7.34 42.33
CA ALA A 28 19.60 7.52 42.79
C ALA A 28 20.53 6.48 42.16
N ASP A 29 21.74 6.95 41.89
CA ASP A 29 22.88 6.18 41.45
C ASP A 29 23.34 5.22 42.58
N SER A 30 23.41 3.93 42.28
CA SER A 30 24.15 2.96 43.08
C SER A 30 24.57 1.80 42.18
N SER A 31 25.87 1.80 41.92
CA SER A 31 26.65 0.78 41.24
C SER A 31 26.53 -0.58 41.93
N ALA A 32 26.19 -1.62 41.18
CA ALA A 32 26.50 -3.02 41.51
C ALA A 32 26.54 -3.86 40.22
N THR A 33 27.76 -4.09 39.74
CA THR A 33 28.09 -5.04 38.67
C THR A 33 27.62 -6.44 39.04
N THR A 34 26.59 -6.92 38.35
CA THR A 34 26.17 -8.33 38.41
C THR A 34 26.27 -8.93 37.02
N THR A 35 27.17 -9.89 36.86
CA THR A 35 27.26 -10.76 35.69
C THR A 35 25.95 -11.55 35.59
N THR A 36 25.13 -11.26 34.59
CA THR A 36 23.93 -12.03 34.28
C THR A 36 24.04 -12.53 32.85
N THR A 37 24.17 -13.85 32.74
CA THR A 37 23.96 -14.65 31.55
C THR A 37 22.67 -14.21 30.88
N THR A 38 22.77 -13.65 29.67
CA THR A 38 21.65 -13.24 28.84
C THR A 38 20.75 -14.44 28.54
N PRO A 39 19.51 -14.51 29.05
CA PRO A 39 18.49 -15.31 28.39
C PRO A 39 18.17 -14.56 27.10
N SER A 40 18.23 -15.25 25.96
CA SER A 40 17.70 -14.75 24.70
C SER A 40 16.25 -14.31 24.94
N GLU A 41 16.01 -12.99 24.97
CA GLU A 41 14.68 -12.42 24.89
C GLU A 41 14.11 -12.81 23.52
N GLU A 42 13.43 -13.95 23.49
CA GLU A 42 12.40 -14.19 22.51
C GLU A 42 11.35 -13.10 22.75
N LYS A 43 11.47 -12.03 21.96
CA LYS A 43 10.56 -10.89 21.97
C LYS A 43 9.18 -11.43 21.64
N ALA A 44 8.39 -11.70 22.68
CA ALA A 44 7.00 -12.09 22.56
C ALA A 44 6.33 -11.05 21.66
N THR A 45 5.96 -11.46 20.45
CA THR A 45 5.18 -10.63 19.54
C THR A 45 3.87 -10.35 20.27
N PRO A 46 3.42 -9.09 20.39
CA PRO A 46 2.14 -8.80 21.01
C PRO A 46 1.09 -9.63 20.30
N ALA A 47 0.30 -10.40 21.05
CA ALA A 47 -0.62 -11.41 20.50
C ALA A 47 -1.70 -10.86 19.54
N ASN A 48 -1.76 -9.54 19.33
CA ASN A 48 -2.75 -8.83 18.54
C ASN A 48 -2.16 -7.91 17.44
N GLU A 49 -0.85 -7.95 17.14
CA GLU A 49 -0.34 -7.18 15.99
C GLU A 49 -0.72 -7.87 14.66
N PRO A 50 -1.32 -7.14 13.69
CA PRO A 50 -1.68 -7.73 12.42
C PRO A 50 -0.48 -8.32 11.69
N LYS A 51 -0.62 -9.58 11.25
CA LYS A 51 0.43 -10.27 10.51
C LYS A 51 0.75 -9.51 9.21
N SER A 52 2.03 -9.24 9.01
CA SER A 52 2.55 -8.49 7.86
C SER A 52 3.44 -9.39 7.00
N TYR A 53 3.45 -9.13 5.69
CA TYR A 53 4.20 -9.87 4.68
C TYR A 53 4.95 -8.92 3.76
N THR A 54 6.10 -9.37 3.27
CA THR A 54 6.76 -8.71 2.14
C THR A 54 6.13 -9.20 0.85
N VAL A 55 5.89 -8.30 -0.10
CA VAL A 55 5.37 -8.68 -1.43
C VAL A 55 6.46 -8.49 -2.46
N THR A 56 6.75 -9.55 -3.20
CA THR A 56 7.77 -9.56 -4.26
C THR A 56 7.13 -9.71 -5.64
N PHE A 57 7.73 -9.03 -6.63
CA PHE A 57 7.31 -9.03 -8.02
C PHE A 57 8.36 -9.73 -8.89
N SER A 58 7.93 -10.58 -9.82
CA SER A 58 8.85 -11.31 -10.72
C SER A 58 8.31 -11.38 -12.15
N PRO A 59 8.93 -10.68 -13.12
CA PRO A 59 9.96 -9.65 -12.92
C PRO A 59 9.39 -8.42 -12.19
N ASP A 60 10.24 -7.62 -11.55
CA ASP A 60 9.84 -6.35 -10.92
C ASP A 60 9.75 -5.18 -11.91
N THR A 61 10.08 -5.42 -13.18
CA THR A 61 10.10 -4.40 -14.24
C THR A 61 9.34 -4.86 -15.49
N ALA A 62 8.79 -3.90 -16.22
CA ALA A 62 8.00 -4.14 -17.43
C ALA A 62 8.12 -2.98 -18.43
N PHE A 63 8.00 -3.28 -19.71
CA PHE A 63 7.80 -2.28 -20.77
C PHE A 63 6.36 -2.38 -21.29
N LEU A 64 5.69 -1.24 -21.37
CA LEU A 64 4.29 -1.10 -21.79
C LEU A 64 4.16 -0.02 -22.88
N GLY A 65 3.02 -0.07 -23.57
CA GLY A 65 2.71 0.79 -24.70
C GLY A 65 3.18 0.20 -26.04
N LYS A 66 2.50 0.54 -27.13
CA LYS A 66 2.78 -0.04 -28.47
C LYS A 66 4.21 0.27 -28.95
N LYS A 67 4.82 1.35 -28.47
CA LYS A 67 6.20 1.75 -28.77
C LYS A 67 7.17 1.46 -27.63
N LYS A 68 6.73 0.75 -26.56
CA LYS A 68 7.50 0.52 -25.33
C LYS A 68 7.93 1.83 -24.66
N GLU A 69 7.07 2.83 -24.75
CA GLU A 69 7.28 4.18 -24.22
C GLU A 69 7.18 4.25 -22.70
N ALA A 70 6.51 3.29 -22.05
CA ALA A 70 6.39 3.22 -20.61
C ALA A 70 7.31 2.14 -20.03
N PHE A 71 8.33 2.54 -19.28
CA PHE A 71 9.08 1.60 -18.44
C PHE A 71 8.54 1.67 -17.01
N ILE A 72 8.12 0.52 -16.49
CA ILE A 72 7.54 0.37 -15.15
C ILE A 72 8.47 -0.44 -14.27
N ARG A 73 8.64 0.03 -13.03
CA ARG A 73 9.19 -0.76 -11.92
C ARG A 73 8.18 -0.82 -10.78
N LEU A 74 7.92 -2.03 -10.30
CA LEU A 74 7.06 -2.32 -9.15
C LEU A 74 7.95 -2.47 -7.92
N LYS A 75 7.69 -1.69 -6.88
CA LYS A 75 8.54 -1.65 -5.68
C LYS A 75 7.72 -1.52 -4.40
N ASN A 76 8.41 -1.69 -3.27
CA ASN A 76 7.87 -1.47 -1.92
C ASN A 76 6.56 -2.24 -1.65
N GLY A 77 6.47 -3.46 -2.18
CA GLY A 77 5.34 -4.34 -1.98
C GLY A 77 5.26 -4.81 -0.53
N LYS A 78 4.12 -4.59 0.11
CA LYS A 78 3.81 -5.04 1.47
C LYS A 78 2.37 -5.52 1.55
N ALA A 79 2.09 -6.42 2.48
CA ALA A 79 0.73 -6.85 2.76
C ALA A 79 0.49 -7.01 4.27
N VAL A 80 -0.73 -6.70 4.72
CA VAL A 80 -1.12 -6.76 6.14
C VAL A 80 -2.48 -7.45 6.25
N GLU A 81 -2.60 -8.43 7.13
CA GLU A 81 -3.87 -9.10 7.39
C GLU A 81 -4.85 -8.16 8.10
N LEU A 82 -6.12 -8.26 7.74
CA LEU A 82 -7.20 -7.51 8.33
C LEU A 82 -8.01 -8.42 9.24
N TYR A 83 -8.31 -7.95 10.45
CA TYR A 83 -9.05 -8.70 11.46
C TYR A 83 -10.35 -7.97 11.82
N ASP A 84 -11.40 -8.72 12.16
CA ASP A 84 -12.60 -8.17 12.80
C ASP A 84 -12.40 -8.01 14.32
N ASN A 85 -13.43 -7.53 15.01
CA ASN A 85 -13.39 -7.28 16.45
C ASN A 85 -13.30 -8.58 17.27
N GLU A 86 -13.61 -9.71 16.65
CA GLU A 86 -13.56 -11.05 17.21
C GLU A 86 -12.21 -11.75 16.93
N GLY A 87 -11.29 -11.09 16.21
CA GLY A 87 -9.95 -11.61 15.91
C GLY A 87 -9.92 -12.60 14.75
N LYS A 88 -10.95 -12.64 13.90
CA LYS A 88 -10.97 -13.46 12.69
C LYS A 88 -10.43 -12.67 11.50
N VAL A 89 -9.64 -13.35 10.67
CA VAL A 89 -9.13 -12.78 9.41
C VAL A 89 -10.28 -12.51 8.44
N THR A 90 -10.43 -11.25 8.04
CA THR A 90 -11.43 -10.78 7.07
C THR A 90 -10.84 -10.56 5.67
N GLY A 91 -9.53 -10.48 5.55
CA GLY A 91 -8.82 -10.30 4.29
C GLY A 91 -7.38 -9.87 4.47
N THR A 92 -6.77 -9.43 3.39
CA THR A 92 -5.40 -8.89 3.39
C THR A 92 -5.37 -7.61 2.57
N GLU A 93 -4.79 -6.56 3.13
CA GLU A 93 -4.48 -5.34 2.39
C GLU A 93 -3.09 -5.46 1.77
N LEU A 94 -3.00 -5.45 0.44
CA LEU A 94 -1.74 -5.44 -0.30
C LEU A 94 -1.49 -4.02 -0.83
N THR A 95 -0.34 -3.44 -0.53
CA THR A 95 0.07 -2.11 -1.00
C THR A 95 1.39 -2.20 -1.77
N TYR A 96 1.54 -1.40 -2.82
CA TYR A 96 2.78 -1.30 -3.60
C TYR A 96 2.93 0.07 -4.25
N GLU A 97 4.13 0.32 -4.79
CA GLU A 97 4.45 1.52 -5.55
C GLU A 97 4.76 1.18 -7.01
N ILE A 98 4.42 2.11 -7.88
CA ILE A 98 4.74 2.09 -9.31
C ILE A 98 5.71 3.23 -9.57
N GLU A 99 6.88 2.93 -10.12
CA GLU A 99 7.78 3.91 -10.70
C GLU A 99 7.64 3.85 -12.22
N LEU A 100 7.15 4.94 -12.82
CA LEU A 100 6.96 5.09 -14.25
C LEU A 100 8.07 5.98 -14.80
N THR A 101 8.88 5.45 -15.72
CA THR A 101 9.78 6.22 -16.57
C THR A 101 9.20 6.34 -17.97
N ASN A 102 9.01 7.57 -18.45
CA ASN A 102 8.65 7.84 -19.83
C ASN A 102 9.92 7.77 -20.70
N LYS A 103 9.91 6.88 -21.70
CA LYS A 103 11.02 6.64 -22.63
C LYS A 103 10.93 7.45 -23.92
N ASN A 104 9.87 8.25 -24.09
CA ASN A 104 9.77 9.21 -25.19
C ASN A 104 10.83 10.30 -25.08
N LYS A 105 11.20 10.89 -26.21
CA LYS A 105 12.21 11.96 -26.28
C LYS A 105 11.65 13.30 -25.85
N VAL A 106 12.50 14.21 -25.38
CA VAL A 106 12.11 15.60 -25.08
C VAL A 106 11.36 16.22 -26.27
N GLY A 107 10.18 16.79 -25.99
CA GLY A 107 9.28 17.38 -26.99
C GLY A 107 8.18 16.44 -27.49
N GLU A 108 8.23 15.15 -27.15
CA GLU A 108 7.15 14.18 -27.38
C GLU A 108 6.16 14.15 -26.20
N SER A 109 5.12 13.32 -26.32
CA SER A 109 4.02 13.26 -25.36
C SER A 109 4.41 12.65 -24.00
N SER A 110 3.73 13.12 -22.94
CA SER A 110 3.73 12.45 -21.64
C SER A 110 3.11 11.05 -21.73
N VAL A 111 3.53 10.16 -20.84
CA VAL A 111 2.95 8.83 -20.66
C VAL A 111 2.12 8.84 -19.39
N PHE A 112 0.86 8.43 -19.50
CA PHE A 112 -0.08 8.33 -18.39
C PHE A 112 -0.45 6.88 -18.11
N ILE A 113 -0.49 6.51 -16.83
CA ILE A 113 -0.94 5.21 -16.36
C ILE A 113 -2.01 5.39 -15.29
N ASN A 114 -3.08 4.61 -15.45
CA ASN A 114 -4.15 4.49 -14.47
C ASN A 114 -4.17 3.07 -13.87
N PRO A 115 -3.72 2.88 -12.62
CA PRO A 115 -3.69 1.55 -12.01
C PRO A 115 -5.07 0.90 -11.88
N ASN A 116 -6.18 1.65 -11.95
CA ASN A 116 -7.53 1.09 -12.00
C ASN A 116 -7.77 0.17 -13.21
N ASP A 117 -6.96 0.29 -14.27
CA ASP A 117 -7.05 -0.59 -15.42
C ASP A 117 -6.33 -1.93 -15.16
N PHE A 118 -5.51 -2.00 -14.12
CA PHE A 118 -4.74 -3.20 -13.78
C PHE A 118 -5.62 -4.25 -13.10
N ARG A 119 -5.20 -5.52 -13.21
CA ARG A 119 -5.93 -6.64 -12.62
C ARG A 119 -4.98 -7.53 -11.84
N LEU A 120 -5.25 -7.71 -10.56
CA LEU A 120 -4.58 -8.71 -9.74
C LEU A 120 -5.36 -10.02 -9.84
N THR A 121 -4.74 -11.03 -10.44
CA THR A 121 -5.22 -12.41 -10.43
C THR A 121 -4.79 -13.07 -9.13
N LEU A 122 -5.75 -13.67 -8.44
CA LEU A 122 -5.55 -14.43 -7.22
C LEU A 122 -5.23 -15.90 -7.52
N ASP A 123 -4.76 -16.63 -6.52
CA ASP A 123 -4.48 -18.07 -6.59
C ASP A 123 -5.69 -18.91 -7.01
N ASN A 124 -6.90 -18.50 -6.63
CA ASN A 124 -8.16 -19.11 -7.04
C ASN A 124 -8.63 -18.72 -8.46
N GLY A 125 -7.85 -17.93 -9.20
CA GLY A 125 -8.16 -17.48 -10.57
C GLY A 125 -9.08 -16.26 -10.67
N THR A 126 -9.57 -15.73 -9.56
CA THR A 126 -10.38 -14.50 -9.54
C THR A 126 -9.51 -13.30 -9.88
N ASN A 127 -10.06 -12.34 -10.63
CA ASN A 127 -9.42 -11.05 -10.87
C ASN A 127 -10.08 -9.97 -10.02
N ILE A 128 -9.26 -9.16 -9.35
CA ILE A 128 -9.71 -7.99 -8.59
C ILE A 128 -9.05 -6.72 -9.13
N THR A 129 -9.70 -5.58 -8.88
CA THR A 129 -9.16 -4.24 -9.08
C THR A 129 -8.75 -3.63 -7.74
N HIS A 130 -8.07 -2.50 -7.79
CA HIS A 130 -7.65 -1.77 -6.60
C HIS A 130 -8.81 -1.29 -5.74
N ASP A 131 -8.58 -1.27 -4.43
CA ASP A 131 -9.42 -0.59 -3.44
C ASP A 131 -9.09 0.91 -3.39
N ASN A 132 -7.79 1.24 -3.50
CA ASN A 132 -7.29 2.60 -3.65
C ASN A 132 -6.15 2.64 -4.67
N TYR A 133 -6.05 3.71 -5.45
CA TYR A 133 -5.00 3.88 -6.44
C TYR A 133 -4.71 5.35 -6.74
N HIS A 134 -3.50 5.61 -7.21
CA HIS A 134 -3.10 6.93 -7.71
C HIS A 134 -2.63 6.82 -9.16
N SER A 135 -3.25 7.57 -10.06
CA SER A 135 -2.76 7.67 -11.44
C SER A 135 -1.44 8.45 -11.48
N VAL A 136 -0.59 8.16 -12.46
CA VAL A 136 0.69 8.86 -12.64
C VAL A 136 0.90 9.24 -14.11
N SER A 137 1.41 10.46 -14.33
CA SER A 137 1.80 10.95 -15.66
C SER A 137 3.24 11.44 -15.64
N ALA A 138 4.10 10.83 -16.44
CA ALA A 138 5.49 11.21 -16.59
C ALA A 138 5.70 11.97 -17.91
N ASP A 139 6.29 13.15 -17.83
CA ASP A 139 6.76 13.92 -18.98
C ASP A 139 7.89 13.18 -19.69
N ALA A 140 8.17 13.50 -20.95
CA ALA A 140 9.21 12.84 -21.73
C ALA A 140 10.55 12.79 -20.98
N GLU A 141 11.23 11.64 -21.04
CA GLU A 141 12.48 11.34 -20.34
C GLU A 141 12.46 11.50 -18.80
N SER A 142 11.28 11.65 -18.19
CA SER A 142 11.13 11.78 -16.73
C SER A 142 10.66 10.49 -16.07
N THR A 143 10.93 10.40 -14.76
CA THR A 143 10.44 9.33 -13.88
C THR A 143 9.56 9.91 -12.79
N LYS A 144 8.37 9.34 -12.57
CA LYS A 144 7.48 9.69 -11.47
C LYS A 144 6.93 8.45 -10.78
N SER A 145 6.55 8.60 -9.52
CA SER A 145 6.00 7.51 -8.70
C SER A 145 4.49 7.65 -8.52
N SER A 146 3.82 6.52 -8.41
CA SER A 146 2.50 6.37 -7.81
C SER A 146 2.63 5.48 -6.59
N GLU A 147 2.22 6.00 -5.44
CA GLU A 147 2.36 5.35 -4.14
C GLU A 147 1.00 4.90 -3.61
N GLU A 148 1.01 4.07 -2.56
CA GLU A 148 -0.21 3.64 -1.86
C GLU A 148 -1.27 2.97 -2.76
N ASN A 149 -0.83 2.29 -3.83
CA ASN A 149 -1.70 1.49 -4.67
C ASN A 149 -2.08 0.23 -3.91
N LYS A 150 -3.37 0.07 -3.63
CA LYS A 150 -3.89 -0.89 -2.67
C LYS A 150 -4.87 -1.86 -3.31
N PHE A 151 -4.70 -3.15 -3.02
CA PHE A 151 -5.72 -4.18 -3.25
C PHE A 151 -6.25 -4.68 -1.90
N ARG A 152 -7.54 -5.03 -1.86
CA ARG A 152 -8.14 -5.75 -0.75
C ARG A 152 -8.44 -7.18 -1.17
N LEU A 153 -7.63 -8.11 -0.68
CA LEU A 153 -7.76 -9.54 -0.97
C LEU A 153 -8.80 -10.15 -0.03
N PRO A 154 -9.75 -10.97 -0.55
CA PRO A 154 -10.63 -11.77 0.29
C PRO A 154 -9.86 -12.72 1.21
N ALA A 155 -10.42 -13.01 2.38
CA ALA A 155 -9.83 -13.96 3.33
C ALA A 155 -9.51 -15.31 2.67
N GLY A 156 -8.32 -15.85 2.97
CA GLY A 156 -7.87 -17.14 2.47
C GLY A 156 -7.37 -17.16 1.02
N THR A 157 -7.34 -16.01 0.33
CA THR A 157 -6.77 -15.89 -1.03
C THR A 157 -5.35 -15.35 -0.99
N LYS A 158 -4.58 -15.64 -2.04
CA LYS A 158 -3.21 -15.12 -2.22
C LYS A 158 -3.08 -14.43 -3.59
N PRO A 159 -2.26 -13.38 -3.69
CA PRO A 159 -1.94 -12.78 -4.98
C PRO A 159 -1.12 -13.78 -5.81
N LYS A 160 -1.28 -13.75 -7.13
CA LYS A 160 -0.54 -14.62 -8.04
C LYS A 160 0.07 -13.85 -9.21
N THR A 161 -0.70 -12.98 -9.84
CA THR A 161 -0.23 -12.26 -11.04
C THR A 161 -0.84 -10.87 -11.12
N LEU A 162 -0.02 -9.84 -11.22
CA LEU A 162 -0.44 -8.49 -11.51
C LEU A 162 -0.36 -8.27 -13.03
N ASN A 163 -1.51 -7.97 -13.64
CA ASN A 163 -1.61 -7.67 -15.06
C ASN A 163 -1.64 -6.16 -15.24
N LEU A 164 -0.61 -5.63 -15.89
CA LEU A 164 -0.44 -4.23 -16.21
C LEU A 164 -0.93 -3.96 -17.63
N PHE A 165 -1.57 -2.81 -17.85
CA PHE A 165 -2.16 -2.46 -19.14
C PHE A 165 -1.82 -1.03 -19.56
N LEU A 166 -1.54 -0.83 -20.84
CA LEU A 166 -1.40 0.50 -21.46
C LEU A 166 -1.56 0.37 -22.97
N ASP A 167 -2.40 1.20 -23.59
CA ASP A 167 -2.58 1.23 -25.06
C ASP A 167 -2.71 -0.18 -25.69
N GLU A 168 -3.64 -0.97 -25.15
CA GLU A 168 -3.94 -2.37 -25.55
C GLU A 168 -2.79 -3.37 -25.34
N THR A 169 -1.63 -2.93 -24.85
CA THR A 169 -0.56 -3.83 -24.42
C THR A 169 -0.83 -4.34 -23.00
N ARG A 170 -0.46 -5.60 -22.77
CA ARG A 170 -0.55 -6.27 -21.48
C ARG A 170 0.79 -6.87 -21.11
N VAL A 171 1.22 -6.66 -19.88
CA VAL A 171 2.34 -7.39 -19.26
C VAL A 171 1.87 -8.03 -17.97
N SER A 172 2.22 -9.30 -17.77
CA SER A 172 1.89 -10.06 -16.56
C SER A 172 3.13 -10.21 -15.70
N VAL A 173 3.01 -9.84 -14.43
CA VAL A 173 4.07 -9.93 -13.43
C VAL A 173 3.65 -10.91 -12.33
N GLY A 174 4.48 -11.89 -12.00
CA GLY A 174 4.24 -12.77 -10.87
C GLY A 174 4.27 -12.01 -9.54
N VAL A 175 3.37 -12.33 -8.62
CA VAL A 175 3.28 -11.72 -7.30
C VAL A 175 3.31 -12.80 -6.24
N GLU A 176 4.13 -12.63 -5.22
CA GLU A 176 4.26 -13.57 -4.10
C GLU A 176 4.30 -12.81 -2.77
N MET A 177 3.61 -13.34 -1.76
CA MET A 177 3.69 -12.88 -0.37
C MET A 177 4.64 -13.79 0.42
N LYS A 178 5.58 -13.19 1.15
CA LYS A 178 6.59 -13.86 1.98
C LYS A 178 6.48 -13.44 3.43
#